data_AF-A0A3G3IFK2-F1
#
_entry.id   AF-A0A3G3IFK2-F1
#
_cell.length_a   1.000
_cell.length_b   1.000
_cell.length_c   1.000
_cell.angle_alpha   90.00
_cell.angle_beta   90.00
_cell.angle_gamma   90.00
#
_symmetry.space_group_name_H-M   'P 1'
#
loop_
_entity.id
_entity.type
_entity.pdbx_description
1 polymer ?
#
loop_
_entity_poly.entity_id
_entity_poly.type
_entity_poly.pdbx_seq_one_letter_code
_entity_poly.pdbx_strand_id
1 'polypeptide(L)'
;MSVEEIRKAVIGMDMKGALDAVKRTVSEGMSLEEADLEGIDGAIAEAGRKYESGKLMFPQFMNTVRAAYAVREELDIPRPDLGKAVVAALDVHTEGRNTMALFLGVAGFETNIVEMGMMEDDIVGFCKEPDVTVCCVSGEFASVSSKIKKIGDMLTEAGLRDRVVYNAGGMTVSEEAAERAGADVFSRSGAESVFLIKKKVLERKRGKA
;
A
#
# COMPACT_ATOMS: atom_id res chain seq x y z
N MET A 1 -8.85 19.72 9.41
CA MET A 1 -8.98 20.71 8.31
C MET A 1 -7.68 20.83 7.51
N SER A 2 -6.53 20.83 8.16
CA SER A 2 -5.21 21.04 7.55
C SER A 2 -4.76 19.93 6.56
N VAL A 3 -4.94 18.65 6.91
CA VAL A 3 -4.59 17.50 6.03
C VAL A 3 -5.41 17.45 4.74
N GLU A 4 -6.69 17.80 4.82
CA GLU A 4 -7.58 17.82 3.65
C GLU A 4 -7.16 18.88 2.63
N GLU A 5 -6.59 19.99 3.09
CA GLU A 5 -6.07 21.04 2.22
C GLU A 5 -4.81 20.58 1.49
N ILE A 6 -3.93 19.83 2.16
CA ILE A 6 -2.79 19.16 1.52
C ILE A 6 -3.30 18.25 0.39
N ARG A 7 -4.28 17.39 0.68
CA ARG A 7 -4.83 16.44 -0.31
C ARG A 7 -5.40 17.15 -1.52
N LYS A 8 -6.24 18.16 -1.30
CA LYS A 8 -6.84 18.96 -2.38
C LYS A 8 -5.79 19.66 -3.22
N ALA A 9 -4.78 20.27 -2.59
CA ALA A 9 -3.72 20.97 -3.30
C ALA A 9 -2.88 20.00 -4.15
N VAL A 10 -2.48 18.85 -3.61
CA VAL A 10 -1.72 17.82 -4.34
C VAL A 10 -2.52 17.25 -5.52
N ILE A 11 -3.79 16.88 -5.31
CA ILE A 11 -4.68 16.38 -6.39
C ILE A 11 -4.93 17.46 -7.44
N GLY A 12 -5.08 18.72 -7.01
CA GLY A 12 -5.25 19.88 -7.88
C GLY A 12 -3.95 20.34 -8.56
N MET A 13 -2.81 19.72 -8.25
CA MET A 13 -1.47 20.11 -8.71
C MET A 13 -1.09 21.56 -8.34
N ASP A 14 -1.66 22.09 -7.26
CA ASP A 14 -1.30 23.38 -6.67
C ASP A 14 -0.09 23.20 -5.75
N MET A 15 1.11 23.24 -6.34
CA MET A 15 2.36 23.02 -5.62
C MET A 15 2.58 24.03 -4.49
N LYS A 16 2.28 25.30 -4.73
CA LYS A 16 2.44 26.35 -3.72
C LYS A 16 1.45 26.12 -2.57
N GLY A 17 0.19 25.88 -2.89
CA GLY A 17 -0.84 25.58 -1.91
C GLY A 17 -0.53 24.34 -1.08
N ALA A 18 0.05 23.30 -1.70
CA ALA A 18 0.45 22.09 -1.00
C ALA A 18 1.58 22.37 0.01
N LEU A 19 2.62 23.09 -0.40
CA LEU A 19 3.72 23.47 0.50
C LEU A 19 3.25 24.33 1.67
N ASP A 20 2.41 25.33 1.39
CA ASP A 20 1.86 26.22 2.42
C ASP A 20 0.94 25.44 3.39
N ALA A 21 0.14 24.50 2.86
CA ALA A 21 -0.71 23.64 3.67
C ALA A 21 0.10 22.70 4.57
N VAL A 22 1.18 22.08 4.07
CA VAL A 22 2.05 21.23 4.89
C VAL A 22 2.71 22.04 5.99
N LYS A 23 3.34 23.18 5.66
CA LYS A 23 4.01 24.05 6.64
C LYS A 23 3.05 24.52 7.73
N ARG A 24 1.83 24.89 7.36
CA ARG A 24 0.80 25.27 8.33
C ARG A 24 0.38 24.10 9.20
N THR A 25 0.12 22.93 8.61
CA THR A 25 -0.24 21.69 9.34
C THR A 25 0.81 21.36 10.40
N VAL A 26 2.10 21.51 10.06
CA VAL A 26 3.20 21.29 10.99
C VAL A 26 3.24 22.36 12.09
N SER A 27 3.02 23.64 11.74
CA SER A 27 2.96 24.72 12.72
C SER A 27 1.79 24.60 13.71
N GLU A 28 0.71 23.91 13.32
CA GLU A 28 -0.46 23.63 14.14
C GLU A 28 -0.25 22.43 15.09
N GLY A 29 0.92 21.79 15.06
CA GLY A 29 1.34 20.76 16.03
C GLY A 29 1.32 19.33 15.50
N MET A 30 0.97 19.09 14.23
CA MET A 30 1.13 17.78 13.60
C MET A 30 2.59 17.56 13.20
N SER A 31 3.11 16.33 13.33
CA SER A 31 4.47 16.06 12.86
C SER A 31 4.55 16.09 11.33
N LEU A 32 5.74 16.38 10.78
CA LEU A 32 5.96 16.35 9.33
C LEU A 32 5.70 14.96 8.74
N GLU A 33 6.02 13.90 9.48
CA GLU A 33 5.77 12.51 9.09
C GLU A 33 4.26 12.20 9.02
N GLU A 34 3.47 12.69 9.99
CA GLU A 34 2.01 12.56 9.93
C GLU A 34 1.41 13.40 8.81
N ALA A 35 1.93 14.60 8.55
CA ALA A 35 1.48 15.44 7.44
C ALA A 35 1.80 14.81 6.07
N ASP A 36 2.94 14.15 5.92
CA ASP A 36 3.29 13.37 4.72
C ASP A 36 2.37 12.15 4.57
N LEU A 37 2.25 11.33 5.60
CA LEU A 37 1.44 10.11 5.55
C LEU A 37 -0.04 10.45 5.35
N GLU A 38 -0.65 11.23 6.22
CA GLU A 38 -2.09 11.48 6.15
C GLU A 38 -2.44 12.48 5.03
N GLY A 39 -1.53 13.41 4.69
CA GLY A 39 -1.73 14.43 3.67
C GLY A 39 -1.30 14.01 2.27
N ILE A 40 0.00 13.83 2.07
CA ILE A 40 0.59 13.57 0.75
C ILE A 40 0.29 12.14 0.28
N ASP A 41 0.57 11.11 1.07
CA ASP A 41 0.18 9.73 0.73
C ASP A 41 -1.35 9.57 0.68
N GLY A 42 -2.07 10.25 1.57
CA GLY A 42 -3.54 10.32 1.52
C GLY A 42 -4.07 10.89 0.19
N ALA A 43 -3.39 11.88 -0.39
CA ALA A 43 -3.72 12.44 -1.71
C ALA A 43 -3.53 11.42 -2.83
N ILE A 44 -2.40 10.69 -2.79
CA ILE A 44 -2.10 9.59 -3.72
C ILE A 44 -3.17 8.50 -3.62
N ALA A 45 -3.53 8.10 -2.39
CA ALA A 45 -4.56 7.08 -2.16
C ALA A 45 -5.92 7.52 -2.70
N GLU A 46 -6.33 8.78 -2.45
CA GLU A 46 -7.58 9.31 -2.98
C GLU A 46 -7.59 9.38 -4.52
N ALA A 47 -6.50 9.85 -5.14
CA ALA A 47 -6.37 9.85 -6.59
C ALA A 47 -6.36 8.42 -7.15
N GLY A 48 -5.73 7.47 -6.44
CA GLY A 48 -5.75 6.05 -6.76
C GLY A 48 -7.17 5.48 -6.75
N ARG A 49 -7.98 5.75 -5.71
CA ARG A 49 -9.40 5.35 -5.68
C ARG A 49 -10.21 5.96 -6.83
N LYS A 50 -9.92 7.21 -7.20
CA LYS A 50 -10.56 7.85 -8.37
C LYS A 50 -10.11 7.18 -9.68
N TYR A 51 -8.86 6.75 -9.79
CA TYR A 51 -8.38 5.99 -10.93
C TYR A 51 -9.04 4.60 -11.03
N GLU A 52 -9.08 3.84 -9.93
CA GLU A 52 -9.73 2.52 -9.88
C GLU A 52 -11.22 2.60 -10.24
N SER A 53 -11.91 3.67 -9.82
CA SER A 53 -13.32 3.90 -10.14
C SER A 53 -13.57 4.54 -11.51
N GLY A 54 -12.52 4.76 -12.32
CA GLY A 54 -12.61 5.35 -13.66
C GLY A 54 -12.88 6.86 -13.69
N LYS A 55 -12.84 7.55 -12.54
CA LYS A 55 -13.01 9.02 -12.43
C LYS A 55 -11.75 9.79 -12.79
N LEU A 56 -10.57 9.16 -12.71
CA LEU A 56 -9.31 9.67 -13.23
C LEU A 56 -8.75 8.68 -14.25
N MET A 57 -8.14 9.21 -15.31
CA MET A 57 -7.33 8.40 -16.21
C MET A 57 -5.93 8.19 -15.64
N PHE A 58 -5.25 7.13 -16.08
CA PHE A 58 -3.88 6.81 -15.63
C PHE A 58 -2.89 8.00 -15.72
N PRO A 59 -2.84 8.80 -16.81
CA PRO A 59 -1.95 9.96 -16.86
C PRO A 59 -2.27 11.02 -15.79
N GLN A 60 -3.55 11.22 -15.46
CA GLN A 60 -3.97 12.19 -14.44
C GLN A 60 -3.60 11.71 -13.04
N PHE A 61 -3.77 10.40 -12.77
CA PHE A 61 -3.29 9.78 -11.54
C PHE A 61 -1.77 9.94 -11.40
N MET A 62 -1.00 9.63 -12.44
CA MET A 62 0.45 9.77 -12.41
C MET A 62 0.92 11.22 -12.27
N ASN A 63 0.16 12.21 -12.75
CA ASN A 63 0.45 13.62 -12.49
C ASN A 63 0.27 13.97 -11.01
N THR A 64 -0.76 13.43 -10.34
CA THR A 64 -0.93 13.59 -8.88
C THR A 64 0.24 12.97 -8.12
N VAL A 65 0.68 11.77 -8.52
CA VAL A 65 1.86 11.12 -7.94
C VAL A 65 3.10 12.00 -8.11
N ARG A 66 3.37 12.53 -9.31
CA ARG A 66 4.51 13.41 -9.54
C ARG A 66 4.45 14.69 -8.70
N ALA A 67 3.28 15.31 -8.60
CA ALA A 67 3.09 16.49 -7.75
C ALA A 67 3.39 16.17 -6.28
N ALA A 68 2.88 15.03 -5.77
CA ALA A 68 3.16 14.57 -4.41
C ALA A 68 4.66 14.39 -4.14
N TYR A 69 5.40 13.76 -5.07
CA TYR A 69 6.84 13.59 -4.94
C TYR A 69 7.63 14.90 -5.05
N ALA A 70 7.19 15.83 -5.89
CA ALA A 70 7.80 17.17 -5.96
C ALA A 70 7.58 17.96 -4.67
N VAL A 71 6.41 17.83 -4.01
CA VAL A 71 6.17 18.46 -2.70
C VAL A 71 7.13 17.89 -1.65
N ARG A 72 7.40 16.58 -1.68
CA ARG A 72 8.37 15.94 -0.78
C ARG A 72 9.78 16.46 -0.98
N GLU A 73 10.20 16.60 -2.23
CA GLU A 73 11.52 17.11 -2.60
C GLU A 73 11.72 18.54 -2.06
N GLU A 74 10.75 19.43 -2.27
CA GLU A 74 10.78 20.82 -1.78
C GLU A 74 10.73 20.95 -0.24
N LEU A 75 10.30 19.90 0.47
CA LEU A 75 10.24 19.83 1.93
C LEU A 75 11.38 19.01 2.53
N ASP A 76 12.33 18.54 1.72
CA ASP A 76 13.41 17.64 2.12
C ASP A 76 12.92 16.38 2.85
N ILE A 77 11.72 15.89 2.50
CA ILE A 77 11.16 14.66 3.08
C ILE A 77 11.87 13.46 2.42
N PRO A 78 12.64 12.67 3.18
CA PRO A 78 13.36 11.54 2.61
C PRO A 78 12.37 10.46 2.15
N ARG A 79 12.76 9.73 1.10
CA ARG A 79 11.98 8.57 0.67
C ARG A 79 12.01 7.52 1.80
N PRO A 80 10.86 7.07 2.31
CA PRO A 80 10.86 6.09 3.38
C PRO A 80 11.46 4.78 2.88
N ASP A 81 12.35 4.19 3.67
CA ASP A 81 12.75 2.80 3.47
C ASP A 81 11.54 1.94 3.84
N LEU A 82 10.81 1.47 2.84
CA LEU A 82 9.62 0.64 3.03
C LEU A 82 9.91 -0.86 2.86
N GLY A 83 11.07 -1.22 2.30
CA GLY A 83 11.41 -2.60 1.94
C GLY A 83 10.69 -3.11 0.69
N LYS A 84 10.75 -4.42 0.50
CA LYS A 84 10.15 -5.15 -0.63
C LYS A 84 8.74 -5.66 -0.33
N ALA A 85 7.91 -5.70 -1.36
CA ALA A 85 6.58 -6.27 -1.33
C ALA A 85 6.48 -7.46 -2.30
N VAL A 86 6.14 -8.63 -1.78
CA VAL A 86 5.79 -9.82 -2.58
C VAL A 86 4.33 -9.71 -2.98
N VAL A 87 4.02 -9.82 -4.27
CA VAL A 87 2.66 -9.67 -4.81
C VAL A 87 2.31 -10.88 -5.68
N ALA A 88 1.28 -11.64 -5.28
CA ALA A 88 0.90 -12.88 -5.95
C ALA A 88 -0.60 -12.92 -6.31
N ALA A 89 -0.92 -13.58 -7.43
CA ALA A 89 -2.27 -14.02 -7.75
C ALA A 89 -2.40 -15.50 -7.37
N LEU A 90 -3.50 -15.87 -6.71
CA LEU A 90 -3.75 -17.23 -6.23
C LEU A 90 -4.58 -18.07 -7.20
N ASP A 91 -4.97 -17.47 -8.33
CA ASP A 91 -5.59 -18.11 -9.48
C ASP A 91 -5.11 -17.45 -10.77
N VAL A 92 -5.79 -17.72 -11.89
CA VAL A 92 -5.40 -17.24 -13.23
C VAL A 92 -5.66 -15.74 -13.44
N HIS A 93 -6.39 -15.06 -12.54
CA HIS A 93 -6.70 -13.63 -12.66
C HIS A 93 -5.56 -12.79 -12.09
N THR A 94 -4.71 -12.29 -12.98
CA THR A 94 -3.52 -11.52 -12.60
C THR A 94 -3.73 -10.01 -12.54
N GLU A 95 -4.90 -9.51 -12.95
CA GLU A 95 -5.16 -8.06 -13.06
C GLU A 95 -5.08 -7.35 -11.70
N GLY A 96 -5.66 -7.96 -10.66
CA GLY A 96 -5.59 -7.47 -9.29
C GLY A 96 -4.15 -7.43 -8.75
N ARG A 97 -3.34 -8.47 -9.05
CA ARG A 97 -1.91 -8.53 -8.71
C ARG A 97 -1.12 -7.38 -9.37
N ASN A 98 -1.34 -7.15 -10.66
CA ASN A 98 -0.64 -6.10 -11.41
C ASN A 98 -1.01 -4.69 -10.90
N THR A 99 -2.30 -4.47 -10.63
CA THR A 99 -2.81 -3.22 -10.06
C THR A 99 -2.25 -2.97 -8.66
N MET A 100 -2.20 -4.00 -7.81
CA MET A 100 -1.58 -3.91 -6.49
C MET A 100 -0.09 -3.57 -6.58
N ALA A 101 0.65 -4.21 -7.49
CA ALA A 101 2.08 -3.92 -7.70
C ALA A 101 2.32 -2.48 -8.16
N LEU A 102 1.46 -1.94 -9.04
CA LEU A 102 1.50 -0.53 -9.43
C LEU A 102 1.36 0.41 -8.22
N PHE A 103 0.34 0.19 -7.37
CA PHE A 103 0.11 1.06 -6.21
C PHE A 103 1.24 0.96 -5.19
N LEU A 104 1.78 -0.24 -4.92
CA LEU A 104 2.94 -0.43 -4.04
C LEU A 104 4.16 0.33 -4.56
N GLY A 105 4.45 0.24 -5.86
CA GLY A 105 5.56 0.96 -6.49
C GLY A 105 5.41 2.48 -6.39
N VAL A 106 4.20 3.00 -6.61
CA VAL A 106 3.87 4.42 -6.44
C VAL A 106 4.08 4.87 -4.98
N ALA A 107 3.70 4.04 -4.00
CA ALA A 107 3.87 4.34 -2.58
C ALA A 107 5.33 4.27 -2.10
N GLY A 108 6.22 3.66 -2.89
CA GLY A 108 7.67 3.61 -2.65
C GLY A 108 8.23 2.23 -2.30
N PHE A 109 7.45 1.16 -2.42
CA PHE A 109 7.94 -0.21 -2.24
C PHE A 109 8.69 -0.70 -3.48
N GLU A 110 9.71 -1.52 -3.28
CA GLU A 110 10.22 -2.39 -4.35
C GLU A 110 9.29 -3.61 -4.48
N THR A 111 8.88 -3.97 -5.69
CA THR A 111 7.89 -5.02 -5.90
C THR A 111 8.48 -6.28 -6.52
N ASN A 112 8.27 -7.41 -5.85
CA ASN A 112 8.49 -8.75 -6.39
C ASN A 112 7.14 -9.33 -6.84
N ILE A 113 6.90 -9.30 -8.15
CA ILE A 113 5.67 -9.85 -8.75
C ILE A 113 5.88 -11.34 -8.97
N VAL A 114 5.19 -12.16 -8.18
CA VAL A 114 5.28 -13.62 -8.25
C VAL A 114 4.70 -14.11 -9.58
N GLU A 115 5.41 -15.03 -10.23
CA GLU A 115 4.96 -15.66 -11.47
C GLU A 115 3.65 -16.44 -11.27
N MET A 116 2.81 -16.44 -12.29
CA MET A 116 1.54 -17.13 -12.24
C MET A 116 1.77 -18.65 -12.13
N GLY A 117 1.02 -19.32 -11.23
CA GLY A 117 1.08 -20.77 -11.05
C GLY A 117 2.02 -21.25 -9.95
N MET A 118 2.75 -20.34 -9.29
CA MET A 118 3.52 -20.65 -8.09
C MET A 118 2.60 -21.02 -6.92
N MET A 119 3.09 -21.91 -6.05
CA MET A 119 2.35 -22.45 -4.91
C MET A 119 2.50 -21.56 -3.67
N GLU A 120 1.70 -21.81 -2.63
CA GLU A 120 1.77 -21.02 -1.39
C GLU A 120 3.16 -21.09 -0.73
N ASP A 121 3.85 -22.22 -0.85
CA ASP A 121 5.22 -22.42 -0.35
C ASP A 121 6.24 -21.52 -1.05
N ASP A 122 6.10 -21.32 -2.36
CA ASP A 122 6.97 -20.43 -3.13
C ASP A 122 6.74 -18.97 -2.72
N ILE A 123 5.47 -18.57 -2.58
CA ILE A 123 5.07 -17.21 -2.16
C ILE A 123 5.65 -16.88 -0.79
N VAL A 124 5.50 -17.78 0.18
CA VAL A 124 6.08 -17.61 1.53
C VAL A 124 7.60 -17.68 1.50
N GLY A 125 8.18 -18.45 0.58
CA GLY A 125 9.62 -18.50 0.31
C GLY A 125 10.20 -17.11 0.02
N PHE A 126 9.59 -16.35 -0.89
CA PHE A 126 10.01 -14.96 -1.17
C PHE A 126 9.91 -14.06 0.07
N CYS A 127 8.93 -14.29 0.93
CA CYS A 127 8.73 -13.48 2.15
C CYS A 127 9.85 -13.66 3.19
N LYS A 128 10.68 -14.70 3.05
CA LYS A 128 11.81 -14.95 3.96
C LYS A 128 13.01 -14.02 3.69
N GLU A 129 13.06 -13.34 2.54
CA GLU A 129 14.09 -12.34 2.28
C GLU A 129 14.07 -11.24 3.36
N PRO A 130 15.22 -10.84 3.95
CA PRO A 130 15.28 -9.93 5.11
C PRO A 130 14.69 -8.54 4.90
N ASP A 131 14.62 -8.07 3.66
CA ASP A 131 14.08 -6.77 3.26
C ASP A 131 12.60 -6.82 2.84
N VAL A 132 11.98 -8.00 2.75
CA VAL A 132 10.53 -8.11 2.49
C VAL A 132 9.71 -7.71 3.71
N THR A 133 8.91 -6.67 3.56
CA THR A 133 8.04 -6.12 4.61
C THR A 133 6.56 -6.34 4.33
N VAL A 134 6.20 -6.79 3.12
CA VAL A 134 4.80 -6.94 2.70
C VAL A 134 4.61 -8.21 1.89
N CYS A 135 3.52 -8.92 2.14
CA CYS A 135 2.98 -9.99 1.30
C CYS A 135 1.55 -9.62 0.92
N CYS A 136 1.30 -9.41 -0.37
CA CYS A 136 -0.02 -9.14 -0.93
C CYS A 136 -0.46 -10.31 -1.81
N VAL A 137 -1.65 -10.84 -1.54
CA VAL A 137 -2.24 -11.91 -2.35
C VAL A 137 -3.61 -11.50 -2.85
N SER A 138 -3.90 -11.85 -4.11
CA SER A 138 -5.18 -11.58 -4.76
C SER A 138 -5.79 -12.86 -5.31
N GLY A 139 -7.11 -12.96 -5.33
CA GLY A 139 -7.81 -14.01 -6.08
C GLY A 139 -9.30 -13.74 -6.27
N GLU A 140 -9.88 -14.42 -7.25
CA GLU A 140 -11.27 -14.28 -7.68
C GLU A 140 -12.06 -15.59 -7.59
N PHE A 141 -11.43 -16.76 -7.55
CA PHE A 141 -12.16 -18.01 -7.32
C PHE A 141 -12.52 -18.23 -5.85
N ALA A 142 -13.66 -18.89 -5.59
CA ALA A 142 -14.09 -19.19 -4.22
C ALA A 142 -13.10 -20.08 -3.44
N SER A 143 -12.28 -20.86 -4.15
CA SER A 143 -11.19 -21.66 -3.57
C SER A 143 -10.04 -20.81 -3.00
N VAL A 144 -10.00 -19.51 -3.28
CA VAL A 144 -8.97 -18.58 -2.79
C VAL A 144 -9.00 -18.46 -1.28
N SER A 145 -10.17 -18.55 -0.64
CA SER A 145 -10.32 -18.41 0.81
C SER A 145 -9.48 -19.43 1.61
N SER A 146 -9.34 -20.67 1.13
CA SER A 146 -8.47 -21.65 1.80
C SER A 146 -6.99 -21.38 1.56
N LYS A 147 -6.62 -20.86 0.38
CA LYS A 147 -5.24 -20.51 0.02
C LYS A 147 -4.73 -19.31 0.83
N ILE A 148 -5.52 -18.25 0.96
CA ILE A 148 -5.14 -17.09 1.77
C ILE A 148 -4.95 -17.48 3.24
N LYS A 149 -5.77 -18.40 3.76
CA LYS A 149 -5.61 -18.91 5.11
C LYS A 149 -4.31 -19.70 5.24
N LYS A 150 -4.04 -20.62 4.30
CA LYS A 150 -2.81 -21.42 4.28
C LYS A 150 -1.56 -20.52 4.29
N ILE A 151 -1.52 -19.47 3.47
CA ILE A 151 -0.42 -18.49 3.46
C ILE A 151 -0.27 -17.78 4.80
N GLY A 152 -1.37 -17.33 5.40
CA GLY A 152 -1.34 -16.67 6.72
C GLY A 152 -0.81 -17.58 7.83
N ASP A 153 -1.23 -18.84 7.84
CA ASP A 153 -0.74 -19.86 8.77
C ASP A 153 0.78 -20.08 8.57
N MET A 154 1.23 -20.24 7.32
CA MET A 154 2.64 -20.46 6.98
C MET A 154 3.53 -19.25 7.32
N LEU A 155 3.04 -18.01 7.13
CA LEU A 155 3.74 -16.80 7.57
C LEU A 155 3.91 -16.77 9.09
N THR A 156 2.93 -17.29 9.83
CA THR A 156 2.95 -17.42 11.30
C THR A 156 3.94 -18.48 11.74
N GLU A 157 3.87 -19.68 11.15
CA GLU A 157 4.80 -20.79 11.42
C GLU A 157 6.25 -20.43 11.12
N ALA A 158 6.49 -19.63 10.08
CA ALA A 158 7.81 -19.13 9.71
C ALA A 158 8.30 -17.96 10.59
N GLY A 159 7.52 -17.48 11.57
CA GLY A 159 7.88 -16.36 12.43
C GLY A 159 7.99 -15.01 11.70
N LEU A 160 7.30 -14.86 10.56
CA LEU A 160 7.45 -13.68 9.69
C LEU A 160 6.48 -12.55 10.05
N ARG A 161 5.41 -12.84 10.82
CA ARG A 161 4.29 -11.89 11.05
C ARG A 161 4.71 -10.60 11.76
N ASP A 162 5.77 -10.59 12.56
CA ASP A 162 6.29 -9.39 13.22
C ASP A 162 6.98 -8.41 12.25
N ARG A 163 7.31 -8.86 11.04
CA ARG A 163 8.01 -8.06 10.02
C ARG A 163 7.17 -7.88 8.77
N VAL A 164 6.57 -8.96 8.27
CA VAL A 164 5.81 -8.98 7.02
C VAL A 164 4.36 -8.62 7.30
N VAL A 165 3.89 -7.50 6.74
CA VAL A 165 2.48 -7.11 6.71
C VAL A 165 1.78 -7.97 5.67
N TYR A 166 0.70 -8.65 6.05
CA TYR A 166 -0.04 -9.54 5.19
C TYR A 166 -1.34 -8.88 4.71
N ASN A 167 -1.52 -8.78 3.40
CA ASN A 167 -2.74 -8.30 2.76
C ASN A 167 -3.32 -9.43 1.91
N ALA A 168 -4.59 -9.74 2.15
CA ALA A 168 -5.37 -10.67 1.34
C ALA A 168 -6.55 -9.93 0.71
N GLY A 169 -6.68 -9.99 -0.60
CA GLY A 169 -7.71 -9.28 -1.34
C GLY A 169 -8.14 -10.00 -2.61
N GLY A 170 -8.85 -9.26 -3.46
CA GLY A 170 -9.48 -9.79 -4.68
C GLY A 170 -10.99 -9.84 -4.58
N MET A 171 -11.66 -10.08 -5.70
CA MET A 171 -13.10 -9.84 -5.85
C MET A 171 -13.94 -10.70 -4.90
N THR A 172 -13.57 -11.96 -4.71
CA THR A 172 -14.31 -12.92 -3.88
C THR A 172 -13.81 -13.04 -2.45
N VAL A 173 -12.70 -12.38 -2.10
CA VAL A 173 -12.23 -12.33 -0.73
C VAL A 173 -13.11 -11.37 0.06
N SER A 174 -13.72 -11.88 1.14
CA SER A 174 -14.44 -11.09 2.12
C SER A 174 -13.51 -10.63 3.25
N GLU A 175 -13.92 -9.58 3.97
CA GLU A 175 -13.22 -9.11 5.17
C GLU A 175 -13.08 -10.25 6.20
N GLU A 176 -14.18 -10.98 6.47
CA GLU A 176 -14.16 -12.13 7.37
C GLU A 176 -13.15 -13.20 6.93
N ALA A 177 -13.04 -13.49 5.62
CA ALA A 177 -12.08 -14.47 5.12
C ALA A 177 -10.64 -13.99 5.30
N ALA A 178 -10.37 -12.70 5.07
CA ALA A 178 -9.06 -12.09 5.29
C ALA A 178 -8.68 -12.08 6.78
N GLU A 179 -9.62 -11.71 7.66
CA GLU A 179 -9.42 -11.74 9.12
C GLU A 179 -9.12 -13.16 9.62
N ARG A 180 -9.88 -14.16 9.16
CA ARG A 180 -9.65 -15.57 9.50
C ARG A 180 -8.32 -16.12 8.98
N ALA A 181 -7.79 -15.52 7.91
CA ALA A 181 -6.46 -15.79 7.39
C ALA A 181 -5.37 -15.03 8.16
N GLY A 182 -5.72 -14.21 9.15
CA GLY A 182 -4.79 -13.39 9.91
C GLY A 182 -4.19 -12.25 9.09
N ALA A 183 -4.89 -11.74 8.07
CA ALA A 183 -4.44 -10.58 7.30
C ALA A 183 -4.37 -9.34 8.19
N ASP A 184 -3.31 -8.54 8.02
CA ASP A 184 -3.17 -7.25 8.66
C ASP A 184 -4.05 -6.18 8.01
N VAL A 185 -4.27 -6.30 6.70
CA VAL A 185 -4.97 -5.30 5.88
C VAL A 185 -5.94 -6.00 4.94
N PHE A 186 -7.17 -5.50 4.92
CA PHE A 186 -8.18 -5.78 3.91
C PHE A 186 -8.81 -4.46 3.44
N SER A 187 -9.01 -4.31 2.13
CA SER A 187 -9.84 -3.26 1.55
C SER A 187 -10.34 -3.70 0.17
N ARG A 188 -11.47 -3.13 -0.26
CA ARG A 188 -12.01 -3.31 -1.61
C ARG A 188 -11.30 -2.45 -2.66
N SER A 189 -10.39 -1.58 -2.25
CA SER A 189 -9.55 -0.74 -3.12
C SER A 189 -8.09 -1.10 -2.93
N GLY A 190 -7.36 -1.27 -4.04
CA GLY A 190 -5.91 -1.47 -4.03
C GLY A 190 -5.17 -0.23 -3.54
N ALA A 191 -5.60 0.96 -3.98
CA ALA A 191 -5.02 2.23 -3.52
C ALA A 191 -5.17 2.41 -2.00
N GLU A 192 -6.35 2.11 -1.47
CA GLU A 192 -6.61 2.14 -0.02
C GLU A 192 -5.81 1.05 0.72
N SER A 193 -5.73 -0.16 0.16
CA SER A 193 -4.94 -1.25 0.75
C SER A 193 -3.49 -0.82 0.93
N VAL A 194 -2.87 -0.21 -0.09
CA VAL A 194 -1.47 0.24 -0.01
C VAL A 194 -1.27 1.35 1.00
N PHE A 195 -2.20 2.28 1.13
CA PHE A 195 -2.16 3.31 2.18
C PHE A 195 -2.13 2.68 3.57
N LEU A 196 -3.02 1.73 3.84
CA LEU A 196 -3.08 1.01 5.13
C LEU A 196 -1.84 0.12 5.35
N ILE A 197 -1.33 -0.54 4.31
CA ILE A 197 -0.09 -1.31 4.36
C ILE A 197 1.07 -0.42 4.77
N LYS A 198 1.25 0.72 4.10
CA LYS A 198 2.34 1.66 4.40
C LYS A 198 2.28 2.14 5.85
N LYS A 199 1.09 2.49 6.34
CA LYS A 199 0.87 2.86 7.74
C LYS A 199 1.34 1.77 8.70
N LYS A 200 0.92 0.51 8.48
CA LYS A 200 1.33 -0.63 9.32
C LYS A 200 2.83 -0.93 9.26
N VAL A 201 3.45 -0.80 8.08
CA VAL A 201 4.90 -0.98 7.93
C VAL A 201 5.65 0.06 8.76
N LEU A 202 5.25 1.33 8.68
CA LEU A 202 5.87 2.42 9.45
C LEU A 202 5.67 2.23 10.97
N GLU A 203 4.48 1.84 11.41
CA GLU A 203 4.20 1.51 12.82
C GLU A 203 5.12 0.40 13.35
N ARG A 204 5.31 -0.68 12.58
CA ARG A 204 6.21 -1.79 12.96
C ARG A 204 7.68 -1.39 12.98
N LYS A 205 8.10 -0.47 12.11
CA LYS A 205 9.47 0.06 12.14
C LYS A 205 9.69 0.95 13.37
N ARG A 206 8.70 1.76 13.75
CA ARG A 206 8.74 2.60 14.97
C ARG A 206 8.77 1.77 16.25
N GLY A 207 7.99 0.69 16.34
CA GLY A 207 7.99 -0.19 17.53
C GLY A 207 9.27 -1.02 17.72
N LYS A 208 10.19 -1.01 16.75
CA LYS A 208 11.51 -1.68 16.82
C LYS A 208 12.67 -0.71 17.04
N ALA A 209 12.42 0.59 17.04
CA ALA A 209 13.39 1.66 17.32
C ALA A 209 13.32 2.05 18.81
#